data_AF-A0A5B9WB45-F1
#
_entry.id   AF-A0A5B9WB45-F1
#
_cell.length_a   1.000
_cell.length_b   1.000
_cell.length_c   1.000
_cell.angle_alpha   90.00
_cell.angle_beta   90.00
_cell.angle_gamma   90.00
#
_symmetry.space_group_name_H-M   'P 1'
#
loop_
_entity.id
_entity.type
_entity.pdbx_description
1 polymer ?
#
loop_
_entity_poly.entity_id
_entity_poly.type
_entity_poly.pdbx_seq_one_letter_code
_entity_poly.pdbx_strand_id
1 'polypeptide(L)'
;MMRMRFDAARVIEMAEWLGTLEAEDGRREDVAADLVAEAFQNLGWRVDRPDEAVVASRPSSAPTRVVIKSPFGRARVAPWQGWIHRSFGRLRGRGLAASDSIEVGVRTGLAFLLELARTWPASRSSRVDVAFSAVRTVRVRQAAEREPRPTLFLDVLAPGLGQGVVIGGSCRDLAIAAARGLWIPHREKRFGTLPSQSAVIVGDGSLGDEAATVDPAALDRTAQLVTELAFRWAKERVGNGPAPQADDDRRASRSSQNPG
;
A
#
# COMPACT_ATOMS: atom_id res chain seq x y z
N MET A 1 -2.05 -20.40 -13.09
CA MET A 1 -2.12 -19.28 -12.13
C MET A 1 -0.96 -18.34 -12.41
N MET A 2 -1.20 -17.16 -12.96
CA MET A 2 -0.11 -16.22 -13.31
C MET A 2 0.48 -15.67 -12.01
N ARG A 3 1.75 -15.98 -11.74
CA ARG A 3 2.48 -15.54 -10.55
C ARG A 3 2.86 -14.07 -10.74
N MET A 4 2.57 -13.24 -9.73
CA MET A 4 3.06 -11.86 -9.70
C MET A 4 4.60 -11.89 -9.74
N ARG A 5 5.21 -11.12 -10.64
CA ARG A 5 6.67 -11.04 -10.81
C ARG A 5 7.21 -9.76 -10.16
N PHE A 6 6.92 -9.59 -8.87
CA PHE A 6 7.50 -8.51 -8.08
C PHE A 6 9.02 -8.68 -8.04
N ASP A 7 9.77 -7.60 -8.28
CA ASP A 7 11.23 -7.60 -8.36
C ASP A 7 11.84 -6.76 -7.22
N ALA A 8 12.24 -7.44 -6.14
CA ALA A 8 12.87 -6.78 -4.99
C ALA A 8 14.22 -6.11 -5.33
N ALA A 9 14.96 -6.62 -6.31
CA ALA A 9 16.23 -6.02 -6.71
C ALA A 9 16.01 -4.65 -7.36
N ARG A 10 14.99 -4.55 -8.23
CA ARG A 10 14.57 -3.29 -8.84
C ARG A 10 14.09 -2.27 -7.80
N VAL A 11 13.44 -2.72 -6.73
CA VAL A 11 13.05 -1.83 -5.61
C VAL A 11 14.27 -1.24 -4.92
N ILE A 12 15.30 -2.05 -4.67
CA ILE A 12 16.55 -1.58 -4.03
C ILE A 12 17.27 -0.58 -4.94
N GLU A 13 17.47 -0.91 -6.22
CA GLU A 13 18.09 -0.03 -7.22
C GLU A 13 17.36 1.32 -7.31
N MET A 14 16.02 1.28 -7.39
CA MET A 14 15.21 2.50 -7.44
C MET A 14 15.27 3.30 -6.13
N ALA A 15 15.32 2.64 -4.98
CA ALA A 15 15.47 3.32 -3.69
C ALA A 15 16.85 4.01 -3.56
N GLU A 16 17.90 3.39 -4.09
CA GLU A 16 19.24 4.00 -4.16
C GLU A 16 19.26 5.20 -5.10
N TRP A 17 18.69 5.07 -6.31
CA TRP A 17 18.55 6.18 -7.27
C TRP A 17 17.74 7.35 -6.71
N LEU A 18 16.61 7.08 -6.03
CA LEU A 18 15.86 8.13 -5.34
C LEU A 18 16.71 8.84 -4.28
N GLY A 19 17.67 8.14 -3.66
CA GLY A 19 18.60 8.73 -2.71
C GLY A 19 19.61 9.69 -3.32
N THR A 20 19.98 9.54 -4.59
CA THR A 20 20.93 10.44 -5.25
C THR A 20 20.29 11.77 -5.61
N LEU A 21 19.00 11.77 -5.97
CA LEU A 21 18.24 12.99 -6.33
C LEU A 21 18.02 13.93 -5.15
N GLU A 22 18.05 13.39 -3.92
CA GLU A 22 17.77 14.14 -2.71
C GLU A 22 18.95 15.02 -2.24
N ALA A 23 20.16 14.79 -2.78
CA ALA A 23 21.36 15.52 -2.40
C ALA A 23 21.45 16.92 -3.03
N GLU A 24 20.69 17.21 -4.08
CA GLU A 24 20.98 18.36 -4.97
C GLU A 24 20.12 19.61 -4.72
N ASP A 25 18.82 19.51 -4.34
CA ASP A 25 17.91 20.65 -4.63
C ASP A 25 17.06 21.25 -3.50
N GLY A 26 17.02 20.71 -2.28
CA GLY A 26 16.23 21.29 -1.17
C GLY A 26 14.69 21.35 -1.37
N ARG A 27 14.17 21.16 -2.59
CA ARG A 27 12.75 21.04 -3.00
C ARG A 27 12.30 19.57 -3.07
N ARG A 28 12.78 18.78 -2.11
CA ARG A 28 12.75 17.31 -2.11
C ARG A 28 11.35 16.70 -2.30
N GLU A 29 10.32 17.27 -1.69
CA GLU A 29 8.99 16.67 -1.67
C GLU A 29 8.18 16.92 -2.96
N ASP A 30 8.37 18.07 -3.62
CA ASP A 30 7.69 18.37 -4.88
C ASP A 30 8.31 17.56 -6.03
N VAL A 31 9.64 17.48 -6.07
CA VAL A 31 10.37 16.66 -7.05
C VAL A 31 10.01 15.18 -6.91
N ALA A 32 9.97 14.65 -5.69
CA ALA A 32 9.55 13.26 -5.46
C ALA A 32 8.10 13.01 -5.91
N ALA A 33 7.19 13.96 -5.69
CA ALA A 33 5.82 13.84 -6.18
C ALA A 33 5.75 13.83 -7.72
N ASP A 34 6.51 14.70 -8.38
CA ASP A 34 6.57 14.75 -9.84
C ASP A 34 7.11 13.45 -10.44
N LEU A 35 8.23 12.95 -9.92
CA LEU A 35 8.84 11.69 -10.36
C LEU A 35 7.90 10.49 -10.19
N VAL A 36 7.23 10.40 -9.04
CA VAL A 36 6.28 9.31 -8.77
C VAL A 36 5.07 9.40 -9.71
N ALA A 37 4.56 10.61 -9.96
CA ALA A 37 3.47 10.82 -10.90
C ALA A 37 3.86 10.43 -12.33
N GLU A 38 5.02 10.87 -12.80
CA GLU A 38 5.54 10.51 -14.12
C GLU A 38 5.74 9.00 -14.25
N ALA A 39 6.35 8.37 -13.23
CA ALA A 39 6.55 6.92 -13.21
C ALA A 39 5.21 6.15 -13.31
N PHE A 40 4.17 6.59 -12.59
CA PHE A 40 2.84 5.98 -12.72
C PHE A 40 2.22 6.18 -14.11
N GLN A 41 2.36 7.36 -14.70
CA GLN A 41 1.88 7.64 -16.06
C GLN A 41 2.59 6.74 -17.09
N ASN A 42 3.90 6.59 -16.98
CA ASN A 42 4.71 5.71 -17.83
C ASN A 42 4.31 4.22 -17.69
N LEU A 43 3.79 3.84 -16.53
CA LEU A 43 3.20 2.52 -16.27
C LEU A 43 1.74 2.39 -16.76
N GLY A 44 1.19 3.41 -17.42
CA GLY A 44 -0.18 3.43 -17.94
C GLY A 44 -1.24 3.55 -16.86
N TRP A 45 -0.93 4.21 -15.74
CA TRP A 45 -1.93 4.54 -14.71
C TRP A 45 -2.47 5.95 -14.94
N ARG A 46 -3.76 6.14 -14.63
CA ARG A 46 -4.33 7.49 -14.53
C ARG A 46 -3.86 8.10 -13.22
N VAL A 47 -3.20 9.24 -13.32
CA VAL A 47 -2.68 9.96 -12.15
C VAL A 47 -3.58 11.15 -11.83
N ASP A 48 -3.94 11.25 -10.56
CA ASP A 48 -4.58 12.41 -9.93
C ASP A 48 -3.64 12.97 -8.85
N ARG A 49 -3.68 14.28 -8.62
CA ARG A 49 -2.81 14.99 -7.67
C ARG A 49 -3.64 15.80 -6.68
N PRO A 50 -4.40 15.14 -5.78
CA PRO A 50 -5.14 15.86 -4.75
C PRO A 50 -4.15 16.43 -3.71
N ASP A 51 -4.10 17.76 -3.58
CA ASP A 51 -3.29 18.57 -2.64
C ASP A 51 -1.91 18.00 -2.26
N GLU A 52 -1.89 17.02 -1.35
CA GLU A 52 -0.71 16.45 -0.73
C GLU A 52 -0.44 14.98 -1.15
N ALA A 53 -1.05 14.46 -2.20
CA ALA A 53 -0.76 13.12 -2.72
C ALA A 53 -0.66 13.05 -4.24
N VAL A 54 -0.02 11.97 -4.67
CA VAL A 54 -0.10 11.43 -6.03
C VAL A 54 -0.88 10.13 -5.94
N VAL A 55 -2.00 10.04 -6.65
CA VAL A 55 -2.86 8.85 -6.67
C VAL A 55 -2.89 8.29 -8.08
N ALA A 56 -2.42 7.06 -8.23
CA ALA A 56 -2.50 6.29 -9.47
C ALA A 56 -3.64 5.28 -9.37
N SER A 57 -4.55 5.31 -10.35
CA SER A 57 -5.68 4.37 -10.42
C SER A 57 -5.97 3.99 -11.88
N ARG A 58 -6.78 2.94 -12.05
CA ARG A 58 -7.37 2.56 -13.33
C ARG A 58 -8.89 2.50 -13.17
N PRO A 59 -9.67 2.76 -14.22
CA PRO A 59 -11.10 2.52 -14.17
C PRO A 59 -11.38 1.07 -13.80
N SER A 60 -12.25 0.85 -12.82
CA SER A 60 -12.66 -0.49 -12.38
C SER A 60 -14.12 -0.47 -11.93
N SER A 61 -14.86 -1.50 -12.35
CA SER A 61 -16.21 -1.80 -11.89
C SER A 61 -16.23 -2.73 -10.67
N ALA A 62 -15.07 -3.06 -10.09
CA ALA A 62 -15.01 -3.93 -8.95
C ALA A 62 -15.81 -3.35 -7.76
N PRO A 63 -16.52 -4.20 -7.00
CA PRO A 63 -17.42 -3.77 -5.94
C PRO A 63 -16.69 -3.22 -4.70
N THR A 64 -15.41 -3.53 -4.57
CA THR A 64 -14.55 -3.07 -3.47
C THR A 64 -13.30 -2.40 -3.97
N ARG A 65 -12.76 -1.48 -3.17
CA ARG A 65 -11.53 -0.78 -3.45
C ARG A 65 -10.47 -1.05 -2.38
N VAL A 66 -9.20 -1.01 -2.79
CA VAL A 66 -8.03 -1.03 -1.92
C VAL A 66 -7.13 0.13 -2.34
N VAL A 67 -6.71 0.93 -1.37
CA VAL A 67 -5.77 2.03 -1.59
C VAL A 67 -4.48 1.71 -0.83
N ILE A 68 -3.42 1.44 -1.58
CA ILE A 68 -2.09 1.11 -1.05
C ILE A 68 -1.29 2.40 -0.98
N LYS A 69 -0.78 2.74 0.21
CA LYS A 69 -0.19 4.04 0.52
C LYS A 69 1.26 3.89 0.96
N SER A 70 2.11 4.81 0.49
CA SER A 70 3.45 5.02 1.05
C SER A 70 3.73 6.52 1.18
N PRO A 71 4.39 6.97 2.26
CA PRO A 71 4.79 8.37 2.38
C PRO A 71 5.95 8.71 1.44
N PHE A 72 6.02 9.97 0.98
CA PHE A 72 7.20 10.55 0.30
C PHE A 72 7.85 11.73 1.04
N GLY A 73 7.32 12.15 2.20
CA GLY A 73 7.82 13.31 2.97
C GLY A 73 8.49 12.96 4.31
N ARG A 74 9.50 13.74 4.71
CA ARG A 74 10.24 13.59 5.99
C ARG A 74 9.39 14.03 7.18
N ALA A 75 8.54 15.05 6.99
CA ALA A 75 7.90 15.82 8.06
C ALA A 75 6.99 15.01 9.00
N ARG A 76 6.70 13.74 8.70
CA ARG A 76 5.79 12.93 9.50
C ARG A 76 6.17 11.49 9.87
N VAL A 77 7.40 11.05 9.62
CA VAL A 77 7.88 9.89 10.40
C VAL A 77 8.09 10.29 11.87
N ALA A 78 8.36 11.58 12.14
CA ALA A 78 8.60 12.13 13.48
C ALA A 78 7.41 12.07 14.48
N PRO A 79 6.14 12.37 14.15
CA PRO A 79 5.02 12.19 15.09
C PRO A 79 4.63 10.73 15.31
N TRP A 80 4.82 9.86 14.31
CA TRP A 80 4.72 8.41 14.48
C TRP A 80 5.83 7.87 15.38
N GLN A 81 7.05 8.40 15.24
CA GLN A 81 8.20 8.12 16.09
C GLN A 81 8.09 8.68 17.51
N GLY A 82 7.53 9.87 17.72
CA GLY A 82 7.27 10.39 19.08
C GLY A 82 6.30 9.53 19.88
N TRP A 83 5.50 8.70 19.19
CA TRP A 83 4.63 7.69 19.77
C TRP A 83 5.31 6.32 19.87
N ILE A 84 6.12 5.92 18.88
CA ILE A 84 6.91 4.68 18.87
C ILE A 84 8.08 4.73 19.87
N HIS A 85 8.93 5.77 19.88
CA HIS A 85 10.06 5.90 20.82
C HIS A 85 9.61 6.02 22.28
N ARG A 86 8.44 6.60 22.57
CA ARG A 86 7.90 6.65 23.95
C ARG A 86 7.62 5.26 24.52
N SER A 87 7.45 4.24 23.67
CA SER A 87 7.25 2.85 24.09
C SER A 87 8.52 1.99 24.08
N PHE A 88 9.64 2.48 23.55
CA PHE A 88 10.87 1.69 23.32
C PHE A 88 12.14 2.28 23.95
N GLY A 89 12.04 3.36 24.74
CA GLY A 89 13.19 3.99 25.38
C GLY A 89 13.80 3.18 26.53
N ARG A 90 14.61 2.14 26.22
CA ARG A 90 15.72 1.63 27.04
C ARG A 90 16.37 0.42 26.35
N LEU A 91 17.36 0.64 25.48
CA LEU A 91 18.59 -0.17 25.29
C LEU A 91 19.33 0.33 24.03
N ARG A 92 20.47 0.99 24.21
CA ARG A 92 21.24 1.65 23.13
C ARG A 92 22.40 0.77 22.65
N GLY A 93 22.49 0.57 21.34
CA GLY A 93 23.67 0.07 20.61
C GLY A 93 23.78 0.80 19.26
N ARG A 94 25.01 1.02 18.77
CA ARG A 94 25.27 1.84 17.56
C ARG A 94 24.86 1.12 16.27
N GLY A 95 23.90 1.69 15.55
CA GLY A 95 23.58 1.44 14.14
C GLY A 95 23.41 2.77 13.38
N LEU A 96 23.00 2.71 12.10
CA LEU A 96 22.62 3.88 11.29
C LEU A 96 21.89 4.92 12.14
N ALA A 97 22.21 6.20 11.95
CA ALA A 97 21.50 7.24 12.69
C ALA A 97 19.99 7.10 12.40
N ALA A 98 19.14 7.31 13.40
CA ALA A 98 17.69 7.15 13.25
C ALA A 98 17.10 8.03 12.13
N SER A 99 17.81 9.07 11.69
CA SER A 99 17.50 9.86 10.48
C SER A 99 17.62 9.04 9.19
N ASP A 100 18.63 8.19 9.09
CA ASP A 100 19.00 7.49 7.86
C ASP A 100 18.02 6.35 7.59
N SER A 101 17.59 5.64 8.64
CA SER A 101 16.57 4.58 8.52
C SER A 101 15.21 5.10 8.06
N ILE A 102 14.86 6.35 8.44
CA ILE A 102 13.66 7.03 7.96
C ILE A 102 13.75 7.29 6.47
N GLU A 103 14.87 7.83 6.01
CA GLU A 103 15.05 8.17 4.60
C GLU A 103 15.09 6.92 3.73
N VAL A 104 15.81 5.88 4.16
CA VAL A 104 15.78 4.57 3.52
C VAL A 104 14.35 4.01 3.50
N GLY A 105 13.62 4.13 4.60
CA GLY A 105 12.23 3.68 4.70
C GLY A 105 11.26 4.40 3.75
N VAL A 106 11.44 5.70 3.56
CA VAL A 106 10.65 6.50 2.60
C VAL A 106 10.98 6.08 1.16
N ARG A 107 12.27 6.01 0.81
CA ARG A 107 12.72 5.63 -0.54
C ARG A 107 12.27 4.22 -0.91
N THR A 108 12.47 3.26 -0.02
CA THR A 108 12.01 1.87 -0.20
C THR A 108 10.50 1.78 -0.32
N GLY A 109 9.75 2.59 0.44
CA GLY A 109 8.29 2.66 0.33
C GLY A 109 7.80 3.12 -1.04
N LEU A 110 8.40 4.18 -1.59
CA LEU A 110 8.05 4.67 -2.93
C LEU A 110 8.46 3.70 -4.03
N ALA A 111 9.68 3.18 -3.94
CA ALA A 111 10.18 2.20 -4.88
C ALA A 111 9.31 0.93 -4.88
N PHE A 112 8.93 0.44 -3.70
CA PHE A 112 8.00 -0.67 -3.52
C PHE A 112 6.65 -0.39 -4.17
N LEU A 113 6.09 0.80 -3.97
CA LEU A 113 4.79 1.18 -4.52
C LEU A 113 4.79 1.17 -6.06
N LEU A 114 5.84 1.70 -6.68
CA LEU A 114 6.01 1.73 -8.13
C LEU A 114 6.20 0.32 -8.71
N GLU A 115 7.00 -0.52 -8.06
CA GLU A 115 7.19 -1.90 -8.48
C GLU A 115 5.92 -2.74 -8.34
N LEU A 116 5.18 -2.53 -7.25
CA LEU A 116 3.89 -3.18 -7.02
C LEU A 116 2.86 -2.78 -8.08
N ALA A 117 2.83 -1.50 -8.47
CA ALA A 117 1.96 -1.00 -9.53
C ALA A 117 2.33 -1.54 -10.91
N ARG A 118 3.63 -1.67 -11.20
CA ARG A 118 4.14 -2.27 -12.45
C ARG A 118 3.72 -3.73 -12.60
N THR A 119 3.74 -4.47 -11.49
CA THR A 119 3.54 -5.92 -11.48
C THR A 119 2.12 -6.34 -11.09
N TRP A 120 1.24 -5.37 -10.84
CA TRP A 120 -0.13 -5.64 -10.42
C TRP A 120 -0.89 -6.43 -11.49
N PRO A 121 -1.54 -7.56 -11.14
CA PRO A 121 -2.18 -8.43 -12.12
C PRO A 121 -3.43 -7.77 -12.73
N ALA A 122 -3.32 -7.33 -13.99
CA ALA A 122 -4.42 -6.72 -14.73
C ALA A 122 -5.67 -7.62 -14.83
N SER A 123 -5.48 -8.94 -14.92
CA SER A 123 -6.58 -9.92 -15.01
C SER A 123 -7.44 -10.04 -13.75
N ARG A 124 -7.05 -9.40 -12.63
CA ARG A 124 -7.77 -9.46 -11.36
C ARG A 124 -8.44 -8.15 -10.97
N SER A 125 -8.39 -7.14 -11.85
CA SER A 125 -9.03 -5.83 -11.66
C SER A 125 -10.55 -5.92 -11.52
N SER A 126 -11.19 -6.99 -11.98
CA SER A 126 -12.63 -7.22 -11.84
C SER A 126 -13.08 -7.59 -10.43
N ARG A 127 -12.17 -8.08 -9.58
CA ARG A 127 -12.49 -8.50 -8.20
C ARG A 127 -12.23 -7.41 -7.19
N VAL A 128 -11.19 -6.61 -7.42
CA VAL A 128 -10.76 -5.55 -6.51
C VAL A 128 -10.25 -4.37 -7.34
N ASP A 129 -10.78 -3.19 -7.07
CA ASP A 129 -10.24 -1.94 -7.58
C ASP A 129 -9.03 -1.56 -6.74
N VAL A 130 -7.92 -1.24 -7.38
CA VAL A 130 -6.66 -0.93 -6.70
C VAL A 130 -6.18 0.43 -7.12
N ALA A 131 -5.88 1.25 -6.13
CA ALA A 131 -5.19 2.52 -6.31
C ALA A 131 -3.90 2.53 -5.49
N PHE A 132 -2.87 3.13 -6.07
CA PHE A 132 -1.59 3.38 -5.41
C PHE A 132 -1.53 4.85 -5.06
N SER A 133 -1.07 5.18 -3.86
CA SER A 133 -1.02 6.55 -3.40
C SER A 133 0.31 6.82 -2.71
N ALA A 134 1.08 7.72 -3.30
CA ALA A 134 2.20 8.34 -2.62
C ALA A 134 1.67 9.57 -1.89
N VAL A 135 1.92 9.68 -0.58
CA VAL A 135 1.36 10.77 0.25
C VAL A 135 2.45 11.61 0.90
N ARG A 136 2.32 12.94 0.85
CA ARG A 136 3.14 13.86 1.64
C ARG A 136 2.75 13.78 3.10
N THR A 137 1.44 13.68 3.36
CA THR A 137 0.89 13.48 4.70
C THR A 137 -0.24 12.46 4.72
N VAL A 138 -0.44 11.80 5.87
CA VAL A 138 -1.55 10.85 6.12
C VAL A 138 -2.95 11.53 6.00
N ARG A 139 -3.02 12.87 5.82
CA ARG A 139 -4.29 13.62 5.76
C ARG A 139 -4.96 13.66 4.38
N VAL A 140 -4.34 13.14 3.32
CA VAL A 140 -4.96 13.02 1.96
C VAL A 140 -6.14 12.02 1.91
N ARG A 141 -6.51 11.56 3.09
CA ARG A 141 -7.62 10.74 3.50
C ARG A 141 -9.00 11.19 2.95
N GLN A 142 -9.23 12.49 2.72
CA GLN A 142 -10.58 13.00 2.42
C GLN A 142 -11.12 12.67 1.01
N ALA A 143 -10.28 12.57 -0.02
CA ALA A 143 -10.77 12.29 -1.39
C ALA A 143 -11.17 10.81 -1.56
N ALA A 144 -10.38 9.89 -1.00
CA ALA A 144 -10.64 8.46 -1.08
C ALA A 144 -11.75 7.99 -0.10
N GLU A 145 -11.99 8.71 1.01
CA GLU A 145 -13.13 8.44 1.90
C GLU A 145 -14.49 8.78 1.28
N ARG A 146 -14.53 9.54 0.17
CA ARG A 146 -15.75 9.82 -0.59
C ARG A 146 -16.13 8.70 -1.56
N GLU A 147 -15.32 7.66 -1.67
CA GLU A 147 -15.63 6.48 -2.48
C GLU A 147 -16.81 5.73 -1.86
N PRO A 148 -17.95 5.57 -2.58
CA PRO A 148 -19.11 4.84 -2.05
C PRO A 148 -18.83 3.34 -1.85
N ARG A 149 -17.81 2.78 -2.52
CA ARG A 149 -17.43 1.37 -2.37
C ARG A 149 -16.70 1.11 -1.05
N PRO A 150 -16.88 -0.07 -0.43
CA PRO A 150 -16.06 -0.50 0.70
C PRO A 150 -14.57 -0.44 0.36
N THR A 151 -13.83 0.38 1.10
CA THR A 151 -12.44 0.73 0.78
C THR A 151 -11.51 0.35 1.93
N LEU A 152 -10.57 -0.55 1.65
CA LEU A 152 -9.48 -0.87 2.57
C LEU A 152 -8.29 0.05 2.32
N PHE A 153 -7.83 0.74 3.36
CA PHE A 153 -6.62 1.54 3.33
C PHE A 153 -5.44 0.73 3.86
N LEU A 154 -4.39 0.58 3.05
CA LEU A 154 -3.16 -0.13 3.41
C LEU A 154 -2.00 0.84 3.46
N ASP A 155 -1.59 1.24 4.67
CA ASP A 155 -0.37 2.04 4.85
C ASP A 155 0.85 1.11 4.91
N VAL A 156 1.71 1.20 3.91
CA VAL A 156 2.94 0.40 3.79
C VAL A 156 4.13 1.31 4.05
N LEU A 157 4.83 1.06 5.16
CA LEU A 157 5.89 1.93 5.68
C LEU A 157 7.21 1.17 5.75
N ALA A 158 8.28 1.73 5.19
CA ALA A 158 9.60 1.11 5.19
C ALA A 158 9.59 -0.38 4.82
N PRO A 159 8.90 -0.79 3.73
CA PRO A 159 8.83 -2.19 3.34
C PRO A 159 10.24 -2.73 3.09
N GLY A 160 10.48 -3.96 3.54
CA GLY A 160 11.80 -4.59 3.39
C GLY A 160 12.85 -4.14 4.39
N LEU A 161 12.59 -3.14 5.23
CA LEU A 161 13.53 -2.73 6.27
C LEU A 161 13.45 -3.71 7.45
N GLY A 162 14.49 -4.52 7.65
CA GLY A 162 14.48 -5.65 8.57
C GLY A 162 13.93 -6.95 7.96
N GLN A 163 13.82 -8.00 8.77
CA GLN A 163 13.47 -9.35 8.30
C GLN A 163 11.98 -9.67 8.42
N GLY A 164 11.18 -8.83 9.06
CA GLY A 164 9.76 -9.10 9.32
C GLY A 164 8.90 -7.87 9.08
N VAL A 165 7.62 -8.00 9.42
CA VAL A 165 6.67 -6.89 9.38
C VAL A 165 6.01 -6.65 10.73
N VAL A 166 5.68 -5.40 11.03
CA VAL A 166 4.82 -5.02 12.13
C VAL A 166 3.45 -4.62 11.58
N ILE A 167 2.41 -5.24 12.13
CA ILE A 167 1.04 -5.13 11.65
C ILE A 167 0.19 -4.42 12.69
N GLY A 168 -0.70 -3.55 12.24
CA GLY A 168 -1.71 -2.94 13.10
C GLY A 168 -2.83 -2.26 12.34
N GLY A 169 -3.59 -1.41 13.04
CA GLY A 169 -4.78 -0.73 12.53
C GLY A 169 -6.10 -1.43 12.87
N SER A 170 -7.20 -0.94 12.29
CA SER A 170 -8.55 -1.43 12.57
C SER A 170 -8.85 -2.78 11.90
N CYS A 171 -8.21 -3.06 10.76
CA CYS A 171 -8.25 -4.34 10.04
C CYS A 171 -7.02 -5.22 10.34
N ARG A 172 -6.39 -5.06 11.51
CA ARG A 172 -5.19 -5.85 11.86
C ARG A 172 -5.44 -7.34 11.90
N ASP A 173 -6.62 -7.80 12.29
CA ASP A 173 -6.92 -9.24 12.38
C ASP A 173 -6.92 -9.89 10.99
N LEU A 174 -7.45 -9.19 9.97
CA LEU A 174 -7.37 -9.61 8.57
C LEU A 174 -5.91 -9.71 8.10
N ALA A 175 -5.10 -8.71 8.44
CA ALA A 175 -3.67 -8.68 8.08
C ALA A 175 -2.85 -9.76 8.80
N ILE A 176 -3.10 -10.01 10.08
CA ILE A 176 -2.48 -11.10 10.85
C ILE A 176 -2.88 -12.46 10.27
N ALA A 177 -4.16 -12.66 9.97
CA ALA A 177 -4.63 -13.90 9.35
C ALA A 177 -3.99 -14.13 7.96
N ALA A 178 -3.78 -13.07 7.17
CA ALA A 178 -3.06 -13.13 5.90
C ALA A 178 -1.58 -13.48 6.10
N ALA A 179 -0.88 -12.77 6.98
CA ALA A 179 0.53 -13.01 7.29
C ALA A 179 0.78 -14.44 7.81
N ARG A 180 -0.09 -14.96 8.69
CA ARG A 180 -0.03 -16.36 9.16
C ARG A 180 -0.21 -17.36 8.02
N GLY A 181 -1.21 -17.15 7.16
CA GLY A 181 -1.45 -18.03 6.02
C GLY A 181 -0.30 -18.05 5.00
N LEU A 182 0.48 -16.97 4.94
CA LEU A 182 1.66 -16.82 4.10
C LEU A 182 2.98 -17.16 4.81
N TRP A 183 2.95 -17.56 6.08
CA TRP A 183 4.14 -17.83 6.89
C TRP A 183 5.11 -16.64 6.98
N ILE A 184 4.58 -15.41 6.95
CA ILE A 184 5.38 -14.19 7.03
C ILE A 184 5.67 -13.89 8.51
N PRO A 185 6.95 -13.78 8.92
CA PRO A 185 7.33 -13.28 10.24
C PRO A 185 6.70 -11.92 10.52
N HIS A 186 5.90 -11.84 11.58
CA HIS A 186 5.20 -10.61 11.92
C HIS A 186 5.11 -10.39 13.44
N ARG A 187 4.94 -9.13 13.82
CA ARG A 187 4.58 -8.71 15.18
C ARG A 187 3.33 -7.86 15.11
N GLU A 188 2.51 -7.92 16.14
CA GLU A 188 1.37 -7.02 16.28
C GLU A 188 1.79 -5.76 17.03
N LYS A 189 1.29 -4.62 16.57
CA LYS A 189 1.40 -3.36 17.30
C LYS A 189 0.08 -2.61 17.15
N ARG A 190 -0.45 -2.13 18.28
CA ARG A 190 -1.53 -1.15 18.22
C ARG A 190 -0.94 0.12 17.60
N PHE A 191 -1.64 0.70 16.65
CA PHE A 191 -1.42 2.08 16.21
C PHE A 191 -2.53 2.93 16.83
N GLY A 192 -2.33 4.26 16.90
CA GLY A 192 -3.34 5.18 17.40
C GLY A 192 -4.64 5.11 16.57
N THR A 193 -5.56 6.06 16.77
CA THR A 193 -6.84 6.06 16.07
C THR A 193 -6.66 6.21 14.56
N LEU A 194 -6.78 5.10 13.83
CA LEU A 194 -6.77 5.03 12.38
C LEU A 194 -8.20 4.99 11.83
N PRO A 195 -8.43 5.28 10.53
CA PRO A 195 -9.74 5.10 9.92
C PRO A 195 -10.34 3.71 10.16
N SER A 196 -11.66 3.64 10.13
CA SER A 196 -12.34 2.37 9.90
C SER A 196 -11.81 1.76 8.59
N GLN A 197 -11.61 0.45 8.57
CA GLN A 197 -11.11 -0.26 7.38
C GLN A 197 -9.67 0.11 6.99
N SER A 198 -8.76 0.13 7.95
CA SER A 198 -7.34 0.39 7.71
C SER A 198 -6.43 -0.69 8.30
N ALA A 199 -5.38 -1.03 7.57
CA ALA A 199 -4.27 -1.83 8.10
C ALA A 199 -2.95 -1.13 7.80
N VAL A 200 -2.00 -1.28 8.72
CA VAL A 200 -0.65 -0.72 8.61
C VAL A 200 0.32 -1.89 8.58
N ILE A 201 1.25 -1.85 7.63
CA ILE A 201 2.34 -2.81 7.47
C ILE A 201 3.63 -2.03 7.50
N VAL A 202 4.49 -2.32 8.47
CA VAL A 202 5.75 -1.61 8.68
C VAL A 202 6.91 -2.61 8.63
N GLY A 203 8.01 -2.32 7.93
CA GLY A 203 9.23 -3.12 8.08
C GLY A 203 9.72 -3.10 9.53
N ASP A 204 9.96 -4.25 10.14
CA ASP A 204 10.26 -4.31 11.58
C ASP A 204 11.59 -3.64 11.97
N GLY A 205 12.52 -3.53 11.02
CA GLY A 205 13.76 -2.78 11.15
C GLY A 205 13.55 -1.27 11.28
N SER A 206 12.38 -0.74 10.88
CA SER A 206 12.05 0.69 11.06
C SER A 206 11.70 1.05 12.50
N LEU A 207 11.55 0.06 13.39
CA LEU A 207 11.10 0.23 14.78
C LEU A 207 12.18 -0.16 15.79
N GLY A 208 13.31 -0.70 15.33
CA GLY A 208 14.43 -1.10 16.17
C GLY A 208 15.57 -0.08 16.19
N ASP A 209 16.44 -0.21 17.19
CA ASP A 209 17.65 0.62 17.35
C ASP A 209 18.89 0.04 16.63
N GLU A 210 18.77 -1.15 16.03
CA GLU A 210 19.84 -1.76 15.23
C GLU A 210 19.85 -1.19 13.80
N ALA A 211 21.03 -1.21 13.17
CA ALA A 211 21.19 -0.82 11.77
C ALA A 211 20.36 -1.74 10.87
N ALA A 212 19.13 -1.33 10.56
CA ALA A 212 18.27 -2.10 9.69
C ALA A 212 18.75 -1.97 8.24
N THR A 213 18.99 -3.11 7.60
CA THR A 213 19.28 -3.22 6.18
C THR A 213 18.00 -3.55 5.42
N VAL A 214 17.99 -3.23 4.12
CA VAL A 214 16.90 -3.63 3.23
C VAL A 214 17.10 -5.12 2.89
N ASP A 215 16.16 -5.96 3.31
CA ASP A 215 16.11 -7.38 2.98
C ASP A 215 15.22 -7.60 1.74
N PRO A 216 15.78 -8.07 0.60
CA PRO A 216 15.00 -8.40 -0.59
C PRO A 216 13.86 -9.39 -0.31
N ALA A 217 14.10 -10.38 0.56
CA ALA A 217 13.07 -11.37 0.88
C ALA A 217 11.93 -10.76 1.71
N ALA A 218 12.21 -9.74 2.54
CA ALA A 218 11.18 -9.00 3.26
C ALA A 218 10.35 -8.10 2.32
N LEU A 219 10.95 -7.53 1.27
CA LEU A 219 10.22 -6.82 0.21
C LEU A 219 9.23 -7.76 -0.49
N ASP A 220 9.69 -8.93 -0.95
CA ASP A 220 8.84 -9.94 -1.60
C ASP A 220 7.67 -10.37 -0.70
N ARG A 221 7.96 -10.65 0.57
CA ARG A 221 6.93 -11.02 1.56
C ARG A 221 5.93 -9.89 1.79
N THR A 222 6.39 -8.64 1.84
CA THR A 222 5.51 -7.48 1.99
C THR A 222 4.60 -7.32 0.77
N ALA A 223 5.11 -7.51 -0.44
CA ALA A 223 4.33 -7.49 -1.68
C ALA A 223 3.27 -8.60 -1.71
N GLN A 224 3.64 -9.82 -1.30
CA GLN A 224 2.72 -10.94 -1.16
C GLN A 224 1.62 -10.64 -0.14
N LEU A 225 1.97 -10.09 1.02
CA LEU A 225 1.01 -9.74 2.08
C LEU A 225 0.00 -8.69 1.62
N VAL A 226 0.46 -7.60 1.00
CA VAL A 226 -0.40 -6.52 0.47
C VAL A 226 -1.36 -7.08 -0.58
N THR A 227 -0.85 -7.92 -1.47
CA THR A 227 -1.64 -8.55 -2.52
C THR A 227 -2.70 -9.49 -1.96
N GLU A 228 -2.34 -10.34 -0.98
CA GLU A 228 -3.26 -11.26 -0.32
C GLU A 228 -4.34 -10.51 0.46
N LEU A 229 -3.97 -9.43 1.16
CA LEU A 229 -4.91 -8.55 1.87
C LEU A 229 -5.95 -7.97 0.92
N ALA A 230 -5.53 -7.48 -0.25
CA ALA A 230 -6.44 -6.94 -1.24
C ALA A 230 -7.46 -7.99 -1.73
N PHE A 231 -7.02 -9.24 -1.94
CA PHE A 231 -7.93 -10.31 -2.37
C PHE A 231 -8.84 -10.83 -1.27
N ARG A 232 -8.35 -10.94 -0.03
CA ARG A 232 -9.20 -11.33 1.09
C ARG A 232 -10.25 -10.27 1.38
N TRP A 233 -9.90 -8.99 1.33
CA TRP A 233 -10.84 -7.89 1.45
C TRP A 233 -11.99 -8.00 0.44
N ALA A 234 -11.65 -8.17 -0.84
CA ALA A 234 -12.65 -8.36 -1.88
C ALA A 234 -13.52 -9.59 -1.63
N LYS A 235 -12.92 -10.72 -1.24
CA LYS A 235 -13.65 -11.96 -0.95
C LYS A 235 -14.63 -11.79 0.21
N GLU A 236 -14.22 -11.19 1.33
CA GLU A 236 -15.06 -10.98 2.50
C GLU A 236 -16.24 -10.05 2.20
N ARG A 237 -16.08 -9.08 1.31
CA ARG A 237 -17.14 -8.13 0.96
C ARG A 237 -18.08 -8.63 -0.13
N VAL A 238 -17.60 -9.43 -1.07
CA VAL A 238 -18.46 -10.11 -2.04
C VAL A 238 -19.32 -11.18 -1.36
N GLY A 239 -18.76 -11.91 -0.40
CA GLY A 239 -19.50 -12.95 0.35
C GLY A 239 -20.55 -12.40 1.33
N ASN A 240 -20.36 -11.15 1.81
CA ASN A 240 -21.27 -10.50 2.76
C ASN A 240 -22.13 -9.39 2.13
N GLY A 241 -22.01 -9.18 0.82
CA GLY A 241 -22.87 -8.23 0.10
C GLY A 241 -24.25 -8.83 -0.15
N PRO A 242 -25.32 -8.01 -0.26
CA PRO A 242 -26.57 -8.49 -0.83
C PRO A 242 -26.23 -9.09 -2.20
N ALA A 243 -26.75 -10.31 -2.46
CA ALA A 243 -26.55 -10.99 -3.74
C ALA A 243 -26.78 -9.97 -4.87
N PRO A 244 -25.88 -9.86 -5.86
CA PRO A 244 -26.12 -8.98 -6.98
C PRO A 244 -27.51 -9.33 -7.50
N GLN A 245 -28.42 -8.37 -7.42
CA GLN A 245 -29.69 -8.46 -8.10
C GLN A 245 -29.29 -8.82 -9.51
N ALA A 246 -29.57 -10.07 -9.90
CA ALA A 246 -29.41 -10.46 -11.28
C ALA A 246 -30.19 -9.39 -12.03
N ASP A 247 -29.51 -8.66 -12.90
CA ASP A 247 -30.14 -7.89 -13.95
C ASP A 247 -30.97 -8.93 -14.71
N ASP A 248 -32.19 -9.11 -14.25
CA ASP A 248 -33.21 -9.94 -14.87
C ASP A 248 -33.74 -9.08 -16.02
N ASP A 249 -32.85 -8.83 -16.98
CA ASP A 249 -33.08 -8.40 -18.35
C ASP A 249 -33.90 -9.45 -19.14
N ARG A 250 -34.57 -10.38 -18.45
CA ARG A 250 -35.60 -11.27 -19.00
C ARG A 250 -36.95 -10.58 -19.19
N ARG A 251 -36.97 -9.25 -19.30
CA ARG A 251 -38.12 -8.47 -19.80
C ARG A 251 -37.82 -7.78 -21.14
N ALA A 252 -37.58 -8.58 -22.19
CA ALA A 252 -38.02 -8.38 -23.58
C ALA A 252 -37.32 -9.46 -24.42
N SER A 253 -37.98 -10.48 -24.97
CA SER A 253 -39.06 -10.34 -25.93
C SER A 253 -40.04 -11.50 -25.80
N ARG A 254 -41.29 -11.15 -25.50
CA ARG A 254 -42.47 -12.00 -25.69
C ARG A 254 -42.61 -12.24 -27.19
N SER A 255 -42.33 -13.47 -27.64
CA SER A 255 -42.72 -13.93 -28.97
C SER A 255 -44.22 -14.20 -28.97
N SER A 256 -45.00 -13.22 -29.39
CA SER A 256 -46.43 -13.34 -29.67
C SER A 256 -46.66 -13.50 -31.17
N GLN A 257 -47.32 -14.61 -31.56
CA GLN A 257 -48.12 -14.80 -32.80
C GLN A 257 -47.33 -14.89 -34.14
N ASN A 258 -47.61 -15.79 -35.09
CA ASN A 258 -48.91 -16.27 -35.61
C ASN A 258 -48.92 -17.78 -35.96
N PRO A 259 -50.09 -18.45 -35.87
CA PRO A 259 -50.37 -19.65 -36.65
C PRO A 259 -50.83 -19.26 -38.07
N GLY A 260 -50.37 -20.01 -39.06
CA GLY A 260 -50.87 -20.01 -40.44
C GLY A 260 -51.01 -21.46 -40.90
#